data_AF-A0A817QSU1-F1
#
_entry.id   AF-A0A817QSU1-F1
#
_cell.length_a   1.000
_cell.length_b   1.000
_cell.length_c   1.000
_cell.angle_alpha   90.00
_cell.angle_beta   90.00
_cell.angle_gamma   90.00
#
_symmetry.space_group_name_H-M   'P 1'
#
loop_
_entity.id
_entity.type
_entity.pdbx_description
1 polymer ?
#
loop_
_entity_poly.entity_id
_entity_poly.type
_entity_poly.pdbx_seq_one_letter_code
_entity_poly.pdbx_strand_id
1 'polypeptide(L)'
;LLPILVARGVRGAIIKIDIEGSESFVIESGSRVFDTLEIPCVLMEWIKVRRYPDRVKVIIDFFVKRNYDPKTRSCQLLNETQHITWSDDVYWIKRNVSNFC
;
A
#
# COMPACT_ATOMS: atom_id res chain seq x y z
N LEU A 1 -11.89 -9.64 11.04
CA LEU A 1 -11.79 -10.40 9.77
C LEU A 1 -10.55 -11.31 9.73
N LEU A 2 -9.34 -10.81 10.03
CA LEU A 2 -8.09 -11.58 9.95
C LEU A 2 -8.13 -13.00 10.58
N PRO A 3 -8.65 -13.21 11.82
CA PRO A 3 -8.71 -14.56 12.40
C PRO A 3 -9.54 -15.55 11.57
N ILE A 4 -10.61 -15.06 10.92
CA ILE A 4 -11.48 -15.89 10.08
C ILE A 4 -10.75 -16.29 8.79
N LEU A 5 -10.03 -15.35 8.17
CA LEU A 5 -9.24 -15.62 6.96
C LEU A 5 -8.18 -16.70 7.24
N VAL A 6 -7.45 -16.55 8.34
CA VAL A 6 -6.41 -17.51 8.76
C VAL A 6 -7.03 -18.88 9.06
N ALA A 7 -8.14 -18.93 9.81
CA ALA A 7 -8.83 -20.19 10.11
C ALA A 7 -9.35 -20.91 8.87
N ARG A 8 -9.59 -20.19 7.77
CA ARG A 8 -10.00 -20.72 6.47
C ARG A 8 -8.81 -21.04 5.54
N GLY A 9 -7.58 -20.90 6.00
CA GLY A 9 -6.37 -21.20 5.23
C GLY A 9 -6.00 -20.14 4.18
N VAL A 10 -6.57 -18.94 4.25
CA VAL A 10 -6.19 -17.82 3.38
C VAL A 10 -4.81 -17.33 3.80
N ARG A 11 -3.86 -17.35 2.86
CA ARG A 11 -2.46 -16.97 3.12
C ARG A 11 -2.04 -15.66 2.47
N GLY A 12 -2.79 -15.17 1.49
CA GLY A 12 -2.46 -13.95 0.77
C GLY A 12 -3.67 -13.21 0.25
N ALA A 13 -3.46 -11.94 -0.08
CA ALA A 13 -4.50 -11.05 -0.56
C ALA A 13 -3.90 -9.90 -1.38
N ILE A 14 -4.66 -9.42 -2.37
CA ILE A 14 -4.42 -8.11 -2.99
C ILE A 14 -5.38 -7.13 -2.31
N ILE A 15 -4.91 -5.93 -2.00
CA ILE A 15 -5.72 -4.93 -1.28
C ILE A 15 -5.98 -3.73 -2.20
N LYS A 16 -7.21 -3.23 -2.21
CA LYS A 16 -7.54 -1.87 -2.62
C LYS A 16 -7.84 -1.03 -1.38
N ILE A 17 -7.23 0.15 -1.25
CA ILE A 17 -7.48 1.13 -0.19
C ILE A 17 -7.98 2.41 -0.85
N ASP A 18 -9.19 2.82 -0.50
CA ASP A 18 -9.90 3.94 -1.09
C ASP A 18 -10.84 4.48 0.00
N ILE A 19 -10.31 5.36 0.84
CA ILE A 19 -10.98 5.81 2.07
C ILE A 19 -10.88 7.34 2.25
N GLU A 20 -10.97 8.06 1.14
CA GLU A 20 -11.27 9.49 1.15
C GLU A 20 -10.24 10.36 1.90
N GLY A 21 -8.94 10.05 1.75
CA GLY A 21 -7.84 10.80 2.38
C GLY A 21 -7.44 10.28 3.76
N SER A 22 -8.06 9.21 4.23
CA SER A 22 -7.83 8.57 5.54
C SER A 22 -6.90 7.35 5.46
N GLU A 23 -6.21 7.15 4.33
CA GLU A 23 -5.41 5.97 3.99
C GLU A 23 -4.39 5.63 5.09
N SER A 24 -3.78 6.65 5.72
CA SER A 24 -2.80 6.45 6.79
C SER A 24 -3.36 5.67 7.98
N PHE A 25 -4.63 5.84 8.35
CA PHE A 25 -5.22 5.16 9.50
C PHE A 25 -5.36 3.65 9.27
N VAL A 26 -5.61 3.22 8.02
CA VAL A 26 -5.59 1.79 7.65
C VAL A 26 -4.18 1.23 7.79
N ILE A 27 -3.18 2.02 7.40
CA ILE A 27 -1.78 1.62 7.47
C ILE A 27 -1.31 1.50 8.93
N GLU A 28 -1.64 2.48 9.77
CA GLU A 28 -1.28 2.50 11.20
C GLU A 28 -1.91 1.35 11.98
N SER A 29 -3.20 1.10 11.77
CA SER A 29 -3.95 0.05 12.47
C SER A 29 -3.82 -1.35 11.84
N GLY A 30 -3.48 -1.41 10.55
CA GLY A 30 -3.50 -2.62 9.74
C GLY A 30 -2.23 -3.48 9.77
N SER A 31 -1.19 -3.07 10.51
CA SER A 31 0.11 -3.78 10.55
C SER A 31 -0.01 -5.30 10.67
N ARG A 32 -0.84 -5.79 11.59
CA ARG A 32 -1.08 -7.23 11.80
C ARG A 32 -1.55 -7.96 10.55
N VAL A 33 -2.34 -7.32 9.69
CA VAL A 33 -2.78 -7.92 8.42
C VAL A 33 -1.60 -8.10 7.48
N PHE A 34 -0.75 -7.08 7.35
CA PHE A 34 0.46 -7.12 6.51
C PHE A 34 1.55 -8.04 7.03
N ASP A 35 1.58 -8.29 8.34
CA ASP A 35 2.53 -9.19 8.96
C ASP A 35 2.05 -10.67 8.91
N THR A 36 0.74 -10.89 8.74
CA THR A 36 0.14 -12.24 8.74
C THR A 36 -0.13 -12.77 7.34
N LEU A 37 -0.59 -11.91 6.41
CA LEU A 37 -0.93 -12.30 5.05
C LEU A 37 0.16 -11.87 4.07
N GLU A 38 0.37 -12.70 3.06
CA GLU A 38 1.16 -12.33 1.90
C GLU A 38 0.38 -11.33 1.03
N ILE A 39 0.80 -10.08 1.08
CA ILE A 39 0.20 -9.01 0.28
C ILE A 39 1.21 -8.58 -0.77
N PRO A 40 1.13 -9.09 -2.01
CA PRO A 40 2.09 -8.72 -3.04
C PRO A 40 1.85 -7.33 -3.62
N CYS A 41 0.61 -6.84 -3.55
CA CYS A 41 0.17 -5.61 -4.20
C CYS A 41 -0.91 -4.90 -3.36
N VAL A 42 -0.76 -3.58 -3.23
CA VAL A 42 -1.80 -2.68 -2.74
C VAL A 42 -2.05 -1.60 -3.78
N LEU A 43 -3.30 -1.48 -4.25
CA LEU A 43 -3.78 -0.32 -4.98
C LEU A 43 -4.33 0.69 -3.97
N MET A 44 -3.85 1.92 -4.01
CA MET A 44 -4.24 2.97 -3.06
C MET A 44 -4.66 4.23 -3.79
N GLU A 45 -5.84 4.76 -3.44
CA GLU A 45 -6.24 6.11 -3.83
C GLU A 45 -5.27 7.11 -3.18
N TRP A 46 -4.65 7.96 -3.99
CA TRP A 46 -3.62 8.91 -3.58
C TRP A 46 -4.07 10.37 -3.69
N ILE A 47 -5.04 10.68 -4.55
CA ILE A 47 -5.47 12.05 -4.89
C ILE A 47 -5.81 12.91 -3.68
N LYS A 48 -6.44 12.32 -2.65
CA LYS A 48 -6.86 13.02 -1.43
C LYS A 48 -5.76 13.04 -0.38
N VAL A 49 -5.11 11.90 -0.12
CA VAL A 49 -4.09 11.81 0.94
C VAL A 49 -2.84 12.63 0.65
N ARG A 50 -2.47 12.80 -0.63
CA ARG A 50 -1.29 13.59 -1.03
C ARG A 50 -1.30 15.04 -0.58
N ARG A 51 -2.45 15.56 -0.13
CA ARG A 51 -2.64 16.90 0.42
C ARG A 51 -2.23 17.01 1.89
N TYR A 52 -1.96 15.90 2.56
CA TYR A 52 -1.63 15.82 3.98
C TYR A 52 -0.22 15.23 4.18
N PRO A 53 0.83 16.06 4.25
CA PRO A 53 2.22 15.60 4.30
C PRO A 53 2.51 14.59 5.40
N ASP A 54 1.94 14.78 6.60
CA ASP A 54 2.16 13.87 7.73
C ASP A 54 1.58 12.48 7.47
N ARG A 55 0.41 12.40 6.81
CA ARG A 55 -0.23 11.13 6.44
C ARG A 55 0.53 10.43 5.33
N VAL A 56 1.00 11.19 4.34
CA VAL A 56 1.85 10.67 3.26
C VAL A 56 3.11 10.03 3.84
N LYS A 57 3.77 10.73 4.77
CA LYS A 57 4.97 10.21 5.43
C LYS A 57 4.71 8.87 6.11
N VAL A 58 3.63 8.77 6.89
CA VAL A 58 3.23 7.51 7.55
C VAL A 58 3.07 6.36 6.54
N ILE A 59 2.44 6.64 5.40
CA ILE A 59 2.20 5.63 4.36
C ILE A 59 3.51 5.20 3.69
N ILE A 60 4.32 6.16 3.24
CA ILE A 60 5.61 5.88 2.58
C ILE A 60 6.51 5.09 3.54
N ASP A 61 6.71 5.58 4.76
CA ASP A 61 7.57 4.93 5.76
C ASP A 61 7.12 3.49 6.04
N PHE A 62 5.81 3.24 6.11
CA PHE A 62 5.27 1.90 6.33
C PHE A 62 5.59 0.94 5.20
N PHE A 63 5.38 1.35 3.95
CA PHE A 63 5.57 0.49 2.78
C PHE A 63 7.05 0.28 2.47
N VAL A 64 7.86 1.32 2.55
CA VAL A 64 9.33 1.25 2.37
C VAL A 64 9.95 0.31 3.39
N LYS A 65 9.58 0.45 4.68
CA LYS A 65 10.03 -0.44 5.76
C LYS A 65 9.67 -1.91 5.50
N ARG A 66 8.62 -2.18 4.71
CA ARG A 66 8.14 -3.52 4.37
C ARG A 66 8.57 -3.98 2.96
N ASN A 67 9.53 -3.31 2.35
CA ASN A 67 10.07 -3.62 1.02
C ASN A 67 9.04 -3.56 -0.10
N TYR A 68 8.15 -2.57 -0.06
CA TYR A 68 7.30 -2.21 -1.19
C TYR A 68 7.89 -1.00 -1.90
N ASP A 69 7.69 -0.96 -3.21
CA ASP A 69 8.01 0.18 -4.06
C ASP A 69 6.72 0.79 -4.61
N PRO A 70 6.60 2.12 -4.63
CA PRO A 70 5.50 2.79 -5.29
C PRO A 70 5.71 2.74 -6.81
N LYS A 71 4.69 2.28 -7.55
CA LYS A 71 4.71 2.14 -8.99
C LYS A 71 3.47 2.77 -9.62
N THR A 72 3.62 3.22 -10.86
CA THR A 72 2.50 3.57 -11.73
C THR A 72 1.76 2.31 -12.20
N ARG A 73 0.61 2.50 -12.84
CA ARG A 73 -0.11 1.41 -13.54
C ARG A 73 0.72 0.70 -14.61
N SER A 74 1.67 1.41 -15.22
CA SER A 74 2.60 0.88 -16.21
C SER A 74 3.89 0.33 -15.59
N CYS A 75 3.88 0.03 -14.29
CA CYS A 75 5.01 -0.54 -13.54
C CYS A 75 6.26 0.34 -13.47
N GLN A 76 6.14 1.66 -13.74
CA GLN A 76 7.24 2.59 -13.57
C GLN A 76 7.41 2.94 -12.10
N LEU A 77 8.64 2.84 -11.59
CA LEU A 77 8.97 3.22 -10.22
C LEU A 77 8.74 4.73 -10.02
N LEU A 78 8.06 5.07 -8.93
CA LEU A 78 7.78 6.44 -8.54
C LEU A 78 8.82 6.94 -7.54
N ASN A 79 9.26 8.19 -7.69
CA ASN A 79 10.19 8.83 -6.74
C ASN A 79 9.41 9.36 -5.53
N GLU A 80 9.71 8.86 -4.34
CA GLU A 80 9.08 9.23 -3.06
C GLU A 80 9.16 10.73 -2.75
N THR A 81 10.22 11.41 -3.21
CA THR A 81 10.36 12.86 -3.01
C THR A 81 9.38 13.68 -3.86
N GLN A 82 8.78 13.07 -4.89
CA GLN A 82 7.82 13.69 -5.81
C GLN A 82 6.39 13.21 -5.56
N HIS A 83 6.10 12.71 -4.35
CA HIS A 83 4.80 12.11 -3.99
C HIS A 83 3.57 13.00 -4.25
N ILE A 84 3.74 14.33 -4.26
CA ILE A 84 2.65 15.28 -4.53
C ILE A 84 2.19 15.22 -5.99
N THR A 85 3.08 14.84 -6.92
CA THR A 85 2.82 14.84 -8.37
C THR A 85 2.43 13.47 -8.92
N TRP A 86 2.34 12.45 -8.06
CA TRP A 86 1.94 11.11 -8.47
C TRP A 86 0.51 11.09 -9.00
N SER A 87 0.18 10.04 -9.76
CA SER A 87 -1.17 9.79 -10.24
C SER A 87 -2.17 9.66 -9.09
N ASP A 88 -3.46 9.75 -9.43
CA ASP A 88 -4.54 9.67 -8.45
C ASP A 88 -4.63 8.31 -7.78
N ASP A 89 -4.10 7.26 -8.40
CA ASP A 89 -3.88 5.93 -7.84
C ASP A 89 -2.38 5.60 -7.82
N VAL A 90 -1.95 4.89 -6.78
CA VAL A 90 -0.58 4.37 -6.61
C VAL A 90 -0.61 2.88 -6.34
N TYR A 91 0.29 2.14 -6.97
CA TYR A 91 0.49 0.73 -6.71
C TYR A 91 1.70 0.54 -5.79
N TRP A 92 1.49 -0.03 -4.61
CA TRP A 92 2.57 -0.48 -3.75
C TRP A 92 2.86 -1.95 -4.04
N ILE A 93 3.98 -2.23 -4.70
CA ILE A 93 4.36 -3.58 -5.14
C ILE A 93 5.54 -4.07 -4.30
N LYS A 94 5.43 -5.28 -3.76
CA LYS A 94 6.49 -5.89 -2.96
C LYS A 94 7.68 -6.28 -3.84
N ARG A 95 8.91 -5.88 -3.47
CA ARG A 95 10.14 -5.99 -4.29
C ARG A 95 10.46 -7.37 -4.88
N ASN A 96 9.97 -8.45 -4.27
CA ASN A 96 10.29 -9.83 -4.68
C ASN A 96 9.13 -10.53 -5.40
N VAL A 97 8.14 -9.79 -5.90
CA VAL A 97 6.99 -10.36 -6.60
C VAL A 97 6.97 -9.91 -8.05
N SER A 98 7.58 -10.72 -8.93
CA SER A 98 7.77 -10.44 -10.36
C SER A 98 6.51 -10.53 -11.23
N ASN A 99 5.40 -11.00 -10.67
CA ASN A 99 4.17 -11.29 -11.44
C ASN A 99 3.19 -10.11 -11.53
N PHE A 100 3.49 -9.00 -10.84
CA PHE A 100 2.67 -7.78 -10.90
C PHE A 100 3.36 -6.69 -11.72
N CYS A 101 4.67 -6.60 -11.54
CA CYS A 101 5.68 -5.75 -12.14
C CYS A 101 7.05 -6.36 -11.75
#